data_AF-A0A8K0FY16-F1
#
_entry.id   AF-A0A8K0FY16-F1
#
_cell.length_a   1.000
_cell.length_b   1.000
_cell.length_c   1.000
_cell.angle_alpha   90.00
_cell.angle_beta   90.00
_cell.angle_gamma   90.00
#
_symmetry.space_group_name_H-M   'P 1'
#
loop_
_entity.id
_entity.type
_entity.pdbx_description
1 polymer ?
#
loop_
_entity_poly.entity_id
_entity_poly.type
_entity_poly.pdbx_seq_one_letter_code
_entity_poly.pdbx_strand_id
1 'polypeptide(L)' 'MHEKYLWICEVLLTISASGDKAPPLIIFKGKNMWEQWSAPEGTGRSGTSYAAISNGWMKTEVFENYF' A
#
# COMPACT_ATOMS: atom_id res chain seq x y z
N MET A 1 27.12 6.13 -6.82
CA MET A 1 25.69 6.49 -6.91
C MET A 1 25.03 6.09 -5.60
N HIS A 2 24.88 7.02 -4.66
CA HIS A 2 24.10 6.81 -3.43
C HIS A 2 22.84 7.65 -3.55
N GLU A 3 21.86 7.14 -4.31
CA GLU A 3 20.49 7.61 -4.14
C GLU A 3 20.02 7.10 -2.78
N LYS A 4 19.82 8.04 -1.85
CA LYS A 4 19.11 7.78 -0.61
C LYS A 4 17.65 7.51 -0.99
N TYR A 5 17.30 6.24 -1.22
CA TYR A 5 15.91 5.84 -1.40
C TYR A 5 15.17 6.11 -0.09
N LEU A 6 14.52 7.27 -0.02
CA LEU A 6 13.53 7.55 1.00
C LEU A 6 12.30 6.73 0.65
N TRP A 7 12.21 5.54 1.25
CA TRP A 7 11.06 4.65 1.14
C TRP A 7 9.89 5.23 1.94
N ILE A 8 9.19 6.20 1.34
CA ILE A 8 7.93 6.69 1.91
C ILE A 8 6.86 5.66 1.58
N CYS A 9 6.30 5.06 2.64
CA CYS A 9 5.13 4.19 2.56
C CYS A 9 3.96 4.86 3.26
N GLU A 10 2.81 4.92 2.60
CA GLU A 10 1.55 5.27 3.23
C GLU A 10 0.76 4.00 3.54
N VAL A 11 0.03 4.02 4.65
CA VAL A 11 -0.85 2.92 5.06
C VAL A 11 -2.27 3.47 5.13
N LEU A 12 -3.15 2.95 4.28
CA LEU A 12 -4.57 3.21 4.34
C LEU A 12 -5.24 2.12 5.18
N LEU A 13 -5.94 2.57 6.23
CA LEU A 13 -6.79 1.74 7.07
C LEU A 13 -8.21 2.27 7.00
N THR A 14 -9.16 1.39 6.69
CA THR A 14 -10.58 1.74 6.61
C THR A 14 -11.35 0.98 7.67
N ILE A 15 -12.32 1.66 8.29
CA ILE A 15 -13.25 1.06 9.24
C ILE A 15 -14.67 1.44 8.84
N SER A 16 -15.59 0.47 8.85
CA SER A 16 -17.01 0.71 8.63
C SER A 16 -17.64 1.38 9.86
N ALA A 17 -18.80 2.02 9.69
CA ALA A 17 -19.56 2.55 10.82
C ALA A 17 -20.00 1.45 11.82
N SER A 18 -20.11 0.21 11.35
CA SER A 18 -20.38 -0.98 12.17
C SER A 18 -19.15 -1.47 12.95
N GLY A 19 -17.96 -0.90 12.70
CA GLY A 19 -16.70 -1.27 13.34
C GLY A 19 -15.88 -2.30 12.56
N ASP A 20 -16.29 -2.70 11.37
CA ASP A 20 -15.58 -3.69 10.56
C ASP A 20 -14.33 -3.08 9.94
N LYS A 21 -13.19 -3.74 10.10
CA LYS A 21 -11.92 -3.30 9.53
C LYS A 21 -11.77 -3.84 8.11
N ALA A 22 -11.62 -2.95 7.14
CA ALA A 22 -11.26 -3.35 5.78
C ALA A 22 -9.82 -3.88 5.74
N PRO A 23 -9.46 -4.70 4.73
CA PRO A 23 -8.08 -5.12 4.54
C PRO A 23 -7.14 -3.92 4.34
N PRO A 24 -5.92 -3.89 4.87
CA PRO A 24 -5.06 -2.70 4.71
C PRO A 24 -4.58 -2.55 3.27
N LEU A 25 -4.34 -1.30 2.84
CA LEU A 25 -3.64 -0.98 1.60
C LEU A 25 -2.34 -0.25 1.92
N ILE A 26 -1.22 -0.78 1.43
CA ILE A 26 0.11 -0.18 1.58
C ILE A 26 0.54 0.41 0.24
N ILE A 27 0.91 1.69 0.24
CA ILE A 27 1.23 2.43 -0.97
C ILE A 27 2.68 2.89 -0.91
N PHE A 28 3.48 2.43 -1.86
CA PHE A 28 4.88 2.80 -2.01
C PHE A 28 5.03 3.96 -2.99
N LYS A 29 5.87 4.93 -2.64
CA LYS A 29 6.35 5.91 -3.62
C LYS A 29 7.34 5.24 -4.59
N GLY A 30 6.95 5.04 -5.83
CA GLY A 30 7.78 4.41 -6.85
C GLY A 30 7.04 4.17 -8.17
N LYS A 31 7.78 3.72 -9.19
CA LYS A 31 7.21 3.34 -10.49
C LYS A 31 6.72 1.89 -10.50
N ASN A 32 7.43 1.02 -9.79
CA ASN A 32 7.17 -0.42 -9.74
C ASN A 32 7.28 -0.90 -8.29
N MET A 33 6.57 -1.98 -7.97
CA MET A 33 6.75 -2.71 -6.73
C MET A 33 7.71 -3.88 -6.96
N TRP A 34 8.58 -4.14 -5.99
CA TRP A 34 9.39 -5.35 -5.95
C TRP A 34 8.78 -6.35 -4.97
N GLU A 35 8.95 -7.65 -5.25
CA GLU A 35 8.40 -8.72 -4.42
C GLU A 35 8.85 -8.62 -2.96
N GLN A 36 10.07 -8.11 -2.72
CA GLN A 36 10.63 -7.94 -1.37
C GLN A 36 9.95 -6.84 -0.56
N TRP A 37 9.07 -6.03 -1.16
CA TRP A 37 8.32 -4.98 -0.46
C TRP A 37 6.97 -5.47 0.06
N SER A 38 6.49 -6.60 -0.44
CA SER A 38 5.33 -7.30 0.12
C SER A 38 5.75 -8.26 1.22
N ALA A 39 4.83 -8.56 2.14
CA ALA A 39 5.06 -9.61 3.12
C ALA A 39 5.22 -10.96 2.39
N PRO A 40 6.15 -11.83 2.83
CA PRO A 40 6.22 -13.21 2.36
C PRO A 40 4.86 -13.90 2.47
N GLU A 41 4.59 -14.82 1.55
CA GLU A 41 3.32 -15.55 1.50
C GLU A 41 2.96 -16.15 2.88
N GLY A 42 1.73 -15.91 3.33
CA GLY A 42 1.24 -16.38 4.63
C GLY A 42 1.72 -15.64 5.87
N THR A 43 2.63 -14.65 5.73
CA THR A 43 3.15 -13.86 6.88
C THR A 43 2.48 -12.50 7.05
N GLY A 44 1.87 -11.98 5.99
CA GLY A 44 1.13 -10.72 6.01
C GLY A 44 -0.27 -10.85 6.61
N ARG A 45 -0.89 -9.71 6.94
CA ARG A 45 -2.31 -9.68 7.29
C ARG A 45 -3.15 -10.09 6.07
N SER A 46 -4.09 -11.02 6.25
CA SER A 46 -4.96 -11.48 5.16
C SER A 46 -5.67 -10.31 4.47
N GLY A 47 -5.69 -10.35 3.13
CA GLY A 47 -6.28 -9.32 2.28
C GLY A 47 -5.46 -8.03 2.12
N THR A 48 -4.25 -7.94 2.69
CA THR A 48 -3.39 -6.77 2.47
C THR A 48 -3.10 -6.59 0.99
N SER A 49 -3.43 -5.40 0.48
CA SER A 49 -3.12 -5.00 -0.89
C SER A 49 -1.91 -4.07 -0.91
N TYR A 50 -1.17 -4.09 -2.01
CA TYR A 50 0.03 -3.26 -2.18
C TYR A 50 -0.03 -2.54 -3.52
N ALA A 51 0.35 -1.25 -3.54
CA ALA A 51 0.37 -0.43 -4.74
C ALA A 51 1.66 0.40 -4.81
N ALA A 52 2.07 0.77 -6.03
CA ALA A 52 3.18 1.70 -6.27
C ALA A 52 2.69 2.91 -7.07
N ILE A 53 2.98 4.11 -6.59
CA ILE A 53 2.61 5.38 -7.26
C ILE A 53 3.77 6.37 -7.32
N SER A 54 3.83 7.15 -8.40
CA SER A 54 4.97 8.01 -8.70
C SER A 54 5.20 9.15 -7.69
N ASN A 55 4.14 9.71 -7.12
CA ASN A 55 4.22 10.88 -6.23
C ASN A 55 4.22 10.51 -4.73
N GLY A 56 3.84 9.28 -4.37
CA GLY A 56 3.75 8.81 -2.99
C GLY A 56 2.54 9.32 -2.21
N TRP A 57 1.56 9.92 -2.88
CA TRP A 57 0.32 10.43 -2.29
C TRP A 57 -0.88 9.71 -2.87
N MET A 58 -1.80 9.24 -2.02
CA MET A 58 -3.07 8.63 -2.45
C MET A 58 -3.72 9.38 -3.63
N LYS A 59 -4.03 8.66 -4.72
CA LYS A 59 -4.78 9.17 -5.87
C LYS A 59 -6.17 8.55 -5.90
N THR A 60 -7.14 9.30 -6.44
CA THR A 60 -8.53 8.83 -6.60
C THR A 60 -8.61 7.48 -7.32
N GLU A 61 -7.87 7.29 -8.41
CA GLU A 61 -7.84 6.03 -9.16
C GLU A 61 -7.34 4.83 -8.32
N VAL A 62 -6.41 5.04 -7.39
CA VAL A 62 -5.93 3.97 -6.50
C VAL A 62 -6.99 3.62 -5.46
N PHE A 63 -7.73 4.63 -5.00
CA PHE A 63 -8.83 4.44 -4.06
C PHE A 63 -9.98 3.67 -4.73
N GLU A 64 -10.38 4.09 -5.93
CA GLU A 64 -11.47 3.47 -6.69
C GLU A 64 -11.16 2.02 -7.10
N ASN A 65 -9.91 1.68 -7.42
CA ASN A 65 -9.54 0.29 -7.74
C ASN A 65 -9.42 -0.62 -6.52
N TYR A 66 -9.36 -0.03 -5.31
CA TYR A 66 -9.25 -0.79 -4.07
C TYR A 66 -10.64 -1.18 -3.51
N PHE A 67 -11.70 -0.42 -3.82
CA PHE A 67 -13.09 -0.72 -3.46
C PHE A 67 -13.84 -1.43 -4.59
#